data_AF-A0AA38TFD6-F1
#
_entry.id   AF-A0AA38TFD6-F1
#
_cell.length_a   1.000
_cell.length_b   1.000
_cell.length_c   1.000
_cell.angle_alpha   90.00
_cell.angle_beta   90.00
_cell.angle_gamma   90.00
#
_symmetry.space_group_name_H-M   'P 1'
#
loop_
_entity.id
_entity.type
_entity.pdbx_description
1 polymer ?
#
loop_
_entity_poly.entity_id
_entity_poly.type
_entity_poly.pdbx_seq_one_letter_code
_entity_poly.pdbx_strand_id
1 'polypeptide(L)'
;MDMWPVFTRREDGKVSLAAQVGDNLSSANANFTTLLTQFGNKSLNMEDLVILPGEHTIGNSHCVLVARRLYNFTGIGDADPFLNATYETLRKICPNPQNPATTLKMDPDSSLTFDFDYFRSFKPA
;
A
#
# COMPACT_ATOMS: atom_id res chain seq x y z
N MET A 1 -16.29 12.09 -12.20
CA MET A 1 -16.31 11.36 -10.93
C MET A 1 -17.71 10.87 -10.74
N ASP A 2 -17.91 9.57 -10.94
CA ASP A 2 -19.21 8.96 -10.79
C ASP A 2 -19.39 8.64 -9.30
N MET A 3 -20.36 9.30 -8.68
CA MET A 3 -20.76 9.01 -7.31
C MET A 3 -21.69 7.81 -7.31
N TRP A 4 -21.54 6.91 -6.33
CA TRP A 4 -22.42 5.75 -6.18
C TRP A 4 -23.26 5.87 -4.90
N PRO A 5 -24.51 5.38 -4.91
CA PRO A 5 -25.29 5.24 -3.69
C PRO A 5 -24.67 4.16 -2.80
N VAL A 6 -24.41 4.47 -1.54
CA VAL A 6 -23.86 3.52 -0.55
C VAL A 6 -24.98 2.75 0.12
N PHE A 7 -24.88 1.42 0.17
CA PHE A 7 -25.80 0.59 0.96
C PHE A 7 -25.70 0.95 2.46
N THR A 8 -26.84 1.25 3.07
CA THR A 8 -26.94 1.67 4.49
C THR A 8 -27.48 0.52 5.36
N ARG A 9 -27.62 0.77 6.67
CA ARG A 9 -28.11 -0.18 7.71
C ARG A 9 -27.13 -1.26 8.19
N ARG A 10 -25.82 -1.04 8.07
CA ARG A 10 -24.86 -1.84 8.86
C ARG A 10 -25.01 -1.46 10.35
N GLU A 11 -24.90 -2.45 11.23
CA GLU A 11 -24.95 -2.28 12.69
C GLU A 11 -23.55 -2.37 13.30
N ASP A 12 -23.39 -1.81 14.50
CA ASP A 12 -22.11 -1.79 15.19
C ASP A 12 -21.79 -3.15 15.85
N GLY A 13 -20.56 -3.62 15.63
CA GLY A 13 -20.03 -4.81 16.31
C GLY A 13 -19.83 -4.56 17.81
N LYS A 14 -20.18 -5.55 18.65
CA LYS A 14 -20.07 -5.44 20.13
C LYS A 14 -18.77 -5.99 20.71
N VAL A 15 -17.91 -6.58 19.87
CA VAL A 15 -16.68 -7.26 20.28
C VAL A 15 -15.55 -6.83 19.35
N SER A 16 -14.39 -6.51 19.93
CA SER A 16 -13.15 -6.23 19.21
C SER A 16 -12.09 -7.25 19.60
N LEU A 17 -11.48 -7.91 18.61
CA LEU A 17 -10.51 -8.99 18.81
C LEU A 17 -9.20 -8.66 18.11
N ALA A 18 -8.19 -8.24 18.87
CA ALA A 18 -6.86 -7.93 18.34
C ALA A 18 -6.21 -9.13 17.60
N ALA A 19 -6.51 -10.36 18.04
CA ALA A 19 -6.03 -11.59 17.41
C ALA A 19 -6.47 -11.72 15.94
N GLN A 20 -7.54 -11.04 15.51
CA GLN A 20 -8.00 -11.10 14.12
C GLN A 20 -7.20 -10.18 13.19
N VAL A 21 -6.42 -9.23 13.71
CA VAL A 21 -5.76 -8.21 12.86
C VAL A 21 -4.71 -8.84 11.93
N GLY A 22 -3.83 -9.70 12.47
CA GLY A 22 -2.73 -10.28 11.71
C GLY A 22 -3.18 -11.15 10.53
N ASP A 23 -4.31 -11.85 10.70
CA ASP A 23 -4.83 -12.76 9.67
C ASP A 23 -5.70 -12.04 8.62
N ASN A 24 -6.23 -10.86 8.95
CA ASN A 24 -7.25 -10.18 8.15
C ASN A 24 -6.81 -8.85 7.53
N LEU A 25 -5.67 -8.28 7.94
CA LEU A 25 -5.08 -7.11 7.29
C LEU A 25 -3.85 -7.50 6.48
N SER A 26 -3.75 -6.94 5.28
CA SER A 26 -2.60 -7.14 4.41
C SER A 26 -1.40 -6.32 4.91
N SER A 27 -0.22 -6.95 4.84
CA SER A 27 1.05 -6.26 5.09
C SER A 27 1.52 -5.56 3.82
N ALA A 28 2.14 -4.38 3.95
CA ALA A 28 2.85 -3.73 2.84
C ALA A 28 3.99 -4.58 2.25
N ASN A 29 4.44 -5.61 2.98
CA ASN A 29 5.48 -6.56 2.54
C ASN A 29 4.91 -7.90 2.02
N ALA A 30 3.58 -8.05 1.94
CA ALA A 30 2.95 -9.27 1.44
C ALA A 30 3.22 -9.45 -0.06
N ASN A 31 3.43 -10.70 -0.48
CA ASN A 31 3.52 -11.02 -1.91
C ASN A 31 2.12 -11.18 -2.53
N PHE A 32 2.07 -11.24 -3.86
CA PHE A 32 0.81 -11.36 -4.59
C PHE A 32 -0.05 -12.56 -4.17
N THR A 33 0.54 -13.74 -3.98
CA THR A 33 -0.17 -14.97 -3.58
C THR A 33 -0.81 -14.82 -2.20
N THR A 34 -0.10 -14.20 -1.25
CA THR A 34 -0.64 -13.89 0.08
C THR A 34 -1.83 -12.94 -0.02
N LEU A 35 -1.69 -11.85 -0.78
CA LEU A 35 -2.77 -10.88 -0.98
C LEU A 35 -4.00 -11.52 -1.63
N LEU A 36 -3.80 -12.32 -2.68
CA LEU A 36 -4.88 -13.04 -3.37
C LEU A 36 -5.63 -13.98 -2.42
N THR A 37 -4.91 -14.68 -1.54
CA THR A 37 -5.52 -15.56 -0.52
C THR A 37 -6.31 -14.75 0.50
N GLN A 38 -5.75 -13.65 1.01
CA GLN A 38 -6.40 -12.80 2.01
C GLN A 38 -7.68 -12.15 1.45
N PHE A 39 -7.66 -11.68 0.20
CA PHE A 39 -8.84 -11.14 -0.48
C PHE A 39 -9.88 -12.24 -0.73
N GLY A 40 -9.46 -13.42 -1.17
CA GLY A 40 -10.34 -14.58 -1.33
C GLY A 40 -11.06 -14.99 -0.04
N ASN A 41 -10.38 -14.91 1.10
CA ASN A 41 -10.99 -15.14 2.42
C ASN A 41 -12.08 -14.10 2.79
N LYS A 42 -12.13 -12.97 2.08
CA LYS A 42 -13.17 -11.93 2.17
C LYS A 42 -14.18 -11.97 1.04
N SER A 43 -14.17 -13.04 0.24
CA SER A 43 -15.01 -13.18 -0.96
C SER A 43 -14.74 -12.08 -2.00
N LEU A 44 -13.53 -11.52 -2.01
CA LEU A 44 -13.04 -10.59 -3.02
C LEU A 44 -12.16 -11.35 -4.02
N ASN A 45 -12.30 -11.02 -5.30
CA ASN A 45 -11.61 -11.72 -6.38
C ASN A 45 -10.31 -10.98 -6.80
N MET A 46 -9.68 -11.45 -7.88
CA MET A 46 -8.46 -10.84 -8.43
C MET A 46 -8.69 -9.42 -8.96
N GLU A 47 -9.87 -9.14 -9.52
CA GLU A 47 -10.23 -7.81 -10.02
C GLU A 47 -10.32 -6.82 -8.84
N ASP A 48 -10.95 -7.22 -7.74
CA ASP A 48 -10.97 -6.43 -6.50
C ASP A 48 -9.56 -6.17 -5.96
N LEU A 49 -8.68 -7.18 -6.02
CA LEU A 49 -7.27 -7.04 -5.61
C LEU A 49 -6.49 -6.03 -6.45
N VAL A 50 -6.85 -5.84 -7.72
CA VAL A 50 -6.18 -4.87 -8.60
C VAL A 50 -6.80 -3.48 -8.47
N ILE A 51 -8.13 -3.39 -8.35
CA ILE A 51 -8.86 -2.12 -8.36
C ILE A 51 -8.78 -1.42 -7.00
N LEU A 52 -8.99 -2.13 -5.89
CA LEU A 52 -9.05 -1.50 -4.56
C LEU A 52 -7.76 -0.74 -4.23
N PRO A 53 -6.54 -1.29 -4.41
CA PRO A 53 -5.29 -0.55 -4.17
C PRO A 53 -5.14 0.76 -4.94
N GLY A 54 -5.99 1.02 -5.94
CA GLY A 54 -6.17 2.35 -6.52
C GLY A 54 -6.43 3.46 -5.50
N GLU A 55 -6.91 3.14 -4.29
CA GLU A 55 -7.03 4.10 -3.19
C GLU A 55 -5.71 4.75 -2.78
N HIS A 56 -4.58 4.11 -3.09
CA HIS A 56 -3.25 4.67 -2.85
C HIS A 56 -2.90 5.86 -3.74
N THR A 57 -3.78 6.28 -4.66
CA THR A 57 -3.64 7.54 -5.40
C THR A 57 -3.70 8.78 -4.51
N ILE A 58 -4.23 8.67 -3.28
CA ILE A 58 -4.32 9.77 -2.33
C ILE A 58 -3.64 9.42 -0.99
N GLY A 59 -3.13 10.44 -0.29
CA GLY A 59 -2.60 10.31 1.06
C GLY A 59 -1.12 9.95 1.15
N ASN A 60 -0.71 9.55 2.35
CA ASN A 60 0.69 9.34 2.73
C ASN A 60 0.91 7.97 3.36
N SER A 61 2.14 7.48 3.30
CA SER A 61 2.62 6.30 4.02
C SER A 61 3.84 6.63 4.84
N HIS A 62 4.11 5.83 5.87
CA HIS A 62 5.28 5.99 6.71
C HIS A 62 6.50 5.30 6.09
N CYS A 63 7.67 5.94 6.19
CA CYS A 63 8.93 5.42 5.64
C CYS A 63 9.27 4.00 6.11
N VAL A 64 8.86 3.63 7.34
CA VAL A 64 9.07 2.27 7.88
C VAL A 64 8.41 1.17 7.05
N LEU A 65 7.32 1.47 6.33
CA LEU A 65 6.61 0.50 5.49
C LEU A 65 7.32 0.22 4.17
N VAL A 66 8.13 1.18 3.68
CA VAL A 66 8.89 1.05 2.42
C VAL A 66 10.38 0.77 2.63
N ALA A 67 10.88 0.93 3.86
CA ALA A 67 12.30 0.82 4.18
C ALA A 67 12.93 -0.52 3.77
N ARG A 68 12.19 -1.63 3.87
CA ARG A 68 12.65 -2.95 3.40
C ARG A 68 13.02 -2.89 1.92
N ARG A 69 12.17 -2.31 1.08
CA ARG A 69 12.42 -2.19 -0.36
C ARG A 69 13.57 -1.22 -0.66
N LEU A 70 13.79 -0.20 0.17
CA LEU A 70 14.85 0.79 -0.04
C LEU A 70 16.25 0.31 0.39
N TYR A 71 16.34 -0.53 1.43
CA TYR A 71 17.62 -0.80 2.10
C TYR A 71 17.90 -2.27 2.41
N ASN A 72 16.92 -3.17 2.40
CA ASN A 72 17.13 -4.57 2.76
C ASN A 72 16.10 -5.51 2.12
N PHE A 73 16.03 -5.49 0.79
CA PHE A 73 14.96 -6.18 0.06
C PHE A 73 15.07 -7.71 0.19
N THR A 74 16.27 -8.25 -0.06
CA THR A 74 16.56 -9.70 0.04
C THR A 74 17.16 -10.11 1.38
N GLY A 75 17.54 -9.15 2.24
CA GLY A 75 18.09 -9.42 3.56
C GLY A 75 19.60 -9.19 3.69
N ILE A 76 20.28 -8.77 2.61
CA ILE A 76 21.74 -8.55 2.58
C ILE A 76 22.15 -7.08 2.46
N GLY A 77 21.22 -6.13 2.66
CA GLY A 77 21.50 -4.70 2.53
C GLY A 77 21.38 -4.16 1.09
N ASP A 78 20.41 -4.67 0.32
CA ASP A 78 20.15 -4.32 -1.07
C ASP A 78 18.82 -3.57 -1.25
N ALA A 79 18.70 -2.83 -2.37
CA ALA A 79 17.45 -2.20 -2.78
C ALA A 79 16.66 -3.14 -3.70
N ASP A 80 15.34 -2.99 -3.71
CA ASP A 80 14.46 -3.69 -4.62
C ASP A 80 14.76 -3.29 -6.08
N PRO A 81 15.15 -4.24 -6.95
CA PRO A 81 15.53 -3.95 -8.34
C PRO A 81 14.37 -3.45 -9.21
N PHE A 82 13.11 -3.59 -8.76
CA PHE A 82 11.94 -3.08 -9.46
C PHE A 82 11.57 -1.64 -9.09
N LEU A 83 12.31 -1.01 -8.17
CA LEU A 83 12.17 0.43 -7.94
C LEU A 83 12.82 1.22 -9.08
N ASN A 84 12.07 2.16 -9.66
CA ASN A 84 12.58 3.07 -10.68
C ASN A 84 13.74 3.93 -10.13
N ALA A 85 14.57 4.50 -11.00
CA ALA A 85 15.67 5.42 -10.71
C ALA A 85 15.31 6.61 -9.79
N THR A 86 14.02 6.92 -9.62
CA THR A 86 13.52 7.84 -8.59
C THR A 86 13.73 7.35 -7.15
N TYR A 87 14.17 6.10 -6.93
CA TYR A 87 14.46 5.55 -5.60
C TYR A 87 15.53 6.33 -4.84
N GLU A 88 16.47 6.99 -5.52
CA GLU A 88 17.45 7.87 -4.88
C GLU A 88 16.78 9.09 -4.24
N THR A 89 15.70 9.60 -4.84
CA THR A 89 14.86 10.64 -4.22
C THR A 89 14.12 10.07 -3.00
N LEU A 90 13.60 8.84 -3.09
CA LEU A 90 12.94 8.19 -1.95
C LEU A 90 13.89 7.99 -0.77
N ARG A 91 15.17 7.67 -1.00
CA ARG A 91 16.18 7.56 0.08
C ARG A 91 16.47 8.89 0.77
N LYS A 92 16.40 10.02 0.05
CA LYS A 92 16.51 11.35 0.66
C LYS A 92 15.32 11.68 1.56
N ILE A 93 14.13 11.24 1.18
CA ILE A 93 12.89 11.43 1.96
C ILE A 93 12.87 10.46 3.16
N CYS A 94 13.26 9.21 2.95
CA CYS A 94 13.27 8.13 3.93
C CYS A 94 14.70 7.68 4.25
N PRO A 95 15.48 8.45 5.04
CA PRO A 95 16.87 8.13 5.36
C PRO A 95 16.98 6.95 6.33
N ASN A 96 18.10 6.21 6.27
CA ASN A 96 18.43 5.17 7.24
C ASN A 96 19.42 5.71 8.31
N PRO A 97 19.15 5.61 9.63
CA PRO A 97 18.02 4.93 10.29
C PRO A 97 16.67 5.64 10.12
N GLN A 98 15.61 4.83 10.04
CA GLN A 98 14.26 5.33 9.76
C GLN A 98 13.65 6.00 10.99
N ASN A 99 13.05 7.17 10.80
CA ASN A 99 12.15 7.77 11.78
C ASN A 99 10.70 7.30 11.49
N PRO A 100 10.01 6.62 12.42
CA PRO A 100 8.63 6.18 12.23
C PRO A 100 7.64 7.31 11.92
N ALA A 101 7.93 8.54 12.34
CA ALA A 101 7.09 9.70 12.07
C ALA A 101 7.27 10.28 10.66
N THR A 102 8.35 9.92 9.94
CA THR A 102 8.58 10.43 8.59
C THR A 102 7.64 9.75 7.60
N THR A 103 6.97 10.57 6.80
CA THR A 103 6.02 10.12 5.79
C THR A 103 6.50 10.47 4.38
N LEU A 104 5.98 9.74 3.41
CA LEU A 104 6.07 10.01 1.98
C LEU A 104 4.67 10.02 1.37
N LYS A 105 4.51 10.70 0.25
CA LYS A 105 3.29 10.66 -0.56
C LYS A 105 3.17 9.30 -1.23
N MET A 106 1.99 8.68 -1.18
CA MET A 106 1.74 7.41 -1.89
C MET A 106 1.69 7.61 -3.41
N ASP A 107 1.17 8.76 -3.83
CA ASP A 107 1.18 9.25 -5.21
C ASP A 107 1.87 10.62 -5.26
N PRO A 108 3.17 10.70 -5.60
CA PRO A 108 3.94 11.94 -5.50
C PRO A 108 3.37 13.10 -6.31
N ASP A 109 2.76 12.80 -7.46
CA ASP A 109 2.27 13.78 -8.42
C ASP A 109 0.85 14.27 -8.06
N SER A 110 0.02 13.42 -7.43
CA SER A 110 -1.40 13.73 -7.19
C SER A 110 -1.95 13.37 -5.80
N SER A 111 -1.10 13.19 -4.77
CA SER A 111 -1.47 12.77 -3.39
C SER A 111 -2.65 13.46 -2.67
N LEU A 112 -3.22 14.54 -3.20
CA LEU A 112 -4.39 15.25 -2.66
C LEU A 112 -5.64 15.10 -3.51
N THR A 113 -5.57 14.40 -4.64
CA THR A 113 -6.67 14.15 -5.56
C THR A 113 -6.90 12.65 -5.70
N PHE A 114 -8.16 12.28 -5.97
CA PHE A 114 -8.50 10.89 -6.26
C PHE A 114 -8.61 10.73 -7.78
N ASP A 115 -7.63 10.08 -8.40
CA ASP A 115 -7.56 9.91 -9.84
C ASP A 115 -6.91 8.56 -10.23
N PHE A 116 -6.36 8.47 -11.44
CA PHE A 116 -5.78 7.25 -11.99
C PHE A 116 -4.23 7.30 -12.07
N ASP A 117 -3.57 8.30 -11.48
CA ASP A 117 -2.11 8.44 -11.49
C ASP A 117 -1.42 7.23 -10.85
N TYR A 118 -1.97 6.70 -9.75
CA TYR A 118 -1.49 5.46 -9.14
C TYR A 118 -1.26 4.35 -10.17
N PHE A 119 -2.24 4.09 -11.05
CA PHE A 119 -2.11 3.05 -12.07
C PHE A 119 -1.09 3.40 -13.17
N ARG A 120 -0.87 4.70 -13.45
CA ARG A 120 0.15 5.15 -14.40
C ARG A 120 1.57 4.92 -13.89
N SER A 121 1.77 4.83 -12.56
CA SER A 121 3.07 4.59 -11.94
C SER A 121 3.64 3.18 -12.20
N PHE A 122 2.81 2.20 -12.57
CA PHE A 122 3.24 0.82 -12.86
C PHE A 122 3.74 0.62 -14.30
N LYS A 123 3.91 1.69 -15.08
CA LYS A 123 4.44 1.55 -16.44
C LYS A 123 5.89 1.05 -16.39
N PRO A 124 6.26 0.06 -17.23
CA PRO A 124 7.64 -0.36 -17.34
C PRO A 124 8.51 0.82 -17.79
N ALA A 125 9.68 0.95 -17.17
CA ALA A 125 10.74 1.85 -17.59
C ALA A 125 11.29 1.47 -18.97
#